data_AF-A0AAV9LGT1-F1
#
_entry.id   AF-A0AAV9LGT1-F1
#
_cell.length_a   1.000
_cell.length_b   1.000
_cell.length_c   1.000
_cell.angle_alpha   90.00
_cell.angle_beta   90.00
_cell.angle_gamma   90.00
#
_symmetry.space_group_name_H-M   'P 1'
#
loop_
_entity.id
_entity.type
_entity.pdbx_description
1 polymer ?
#
loop_
_entity_poly.entity_id
_entity_poly.type
_entity_poly.pdbx_seq_one_letter_code
_entity_poly.pdbx_strand_id
1 'polypeptide(L)'
;MTCWYQDGRYILTPTGSYSVSQSYQALLGTLPKMQEADLIWIWLAYQERLLTKERLIRLNIPIDTNQCCLCEKDQEETQMHLFAECRWIAEVRSKLSSWLGIAIQCKGVYSTLQWIKRSRWKQFQKEIVASVWGAMVYYTWQLRKSRIFKHSSVQPEYVITQIQKEIRERVYMLQSTKRALRCQRLILRLM
;
A
#
# COMPACT_ATOMS: atom_id res chain seq x y z
N MET A 1 -36.12 -10.17 3.04
CA MET A 1 -35.56 -8.84 3.33
C MET A 1 -35.43 -8.72 4.83
N THR A 2 -34.22 -8.90 5.36
CA THR A 2 -33.93 -8.79 6.81
C THR A 2 -33.96 -7.33 7.23
N CYS A 3 -34.65 -7.01 8.32
CA CYS A 3 -34.77 -5.63 8.83
C CYS A 3 -33.47 -5.23 9.54
N TRP A 4 -32.60 -4.48 8.85
CA TRP A 4 -31.31 -4.01 9.36
C TRP A 4 -31.40 -2.82 10.33
N TYR A 5 -32.62 -2.40 10.67
CA TYR A 5 -32.91 -1.24 11.51
C TYR A 5 -34.10 -1.53 12.43
N GLN A 6 -33.84 -1.54 13.73
CA GLN A 6 -34.82 -1.81 14.78
C GLN A 6 -34.54 -0.88 15.97
N ASP A 7 -35.57 -0.25 16.52
CA ASP A 7 -35.50 0.60 17.71
C ASP A 7 -34.39 1.67 17.69
N GLY A 8 -34.20 2.33 16.54
CA GLY A 8 -33.20 3.40 16.39
C GLY A 8 -31.75 2.93 16.32
N ARG A 9 -31.52 1.61 16.17
CA ARG A 9 -30.17 1.02 16.09
C ARG A 9 -30.06 0.14 14.84
N TYR A 10 -28.91 0.23 14.18
CA TYR A 10 -28.56 -0.65 13.07
C TYR A 10 -28.01 -1.97 13.61
N ILE A 11 -28.69 -3.08 13.30
CA ILE A 11 -28.30 -4.43 13.74
C ILE A 11 -27.71 -5.16 12.53
N LEU A 12 -26.39 -5.24 12.49
CA LEU A 12 -25.65 -5.84 11.36
C LEU A 12 -25.32 -7.33 11.57
N THR A 13 -25.50 -7.86 12.79
CA THR A 13 -25.36 -9.28 13.13
C THR A 13 -26.46 -9.72 14.11
N PRO A 14 -26.87 -11.01 14.10
CA PRO A 14 -27.85 -11.53 15.08
C PRO A 14 -27.40 -11.42 16.54
N THR A 15 -26.10 -11.23 16.79
CA THR A 15 -25.50 -11.20 18.14
C THR A 15 -25.19 -9.79 18.65
N GLY A 16 -25.44 -8.74 17.86
CA GLY A 16 -25.19 -7.34 18.26
C GLY A 16 -23.71 -6.94 18.37
N SER A 17 -22.79 -7.80 17.94
CA SER A 17 -21.36 -7.51 17.93
C SER A 17 -20.97 -6.67 16.69
N TYR A 18 -20.26 -5.56 16.92
CA TYR A 18 -19.80 -4.66 15.86
C TYR A 18 -18.41 -5.08 15.35
N SER A 19 -18.32 -5.36 14.05
CA SER A 19 -17.05 -5.53 13.35
C SER A 19 -17.07 -4.71 12.07
N VAL A 20 -16.18 -3.72 11.99
CA VAL A 20 -15.97 -2.89 10.78
C VAL A 20 -15.82 -3.77 9.53
N SER A 21 -15.15 -4.93 9.67
CA SER A 21 -14.93 -5.87 8.59
C SER A 21 -16.22 -6.54 8.12
N GLN A 22 -17.14 -6.89 9.02
CA GLN A 22 -18.42 -7.53 8.68
C GLN A 22 -19.40 -6.52 8.07
N SER A 23 -19.47 -5.30 8.63
CA SER A 23 -20.25 -4.20 8.04
C SER A 23 -19.78 -3.88 6.62
N TYR A 24 -18.47 -3.80 6.44
CA TYR A 24 -17.85 -3.58 5.14
C TYR A 24 -18.14 -4.73 4.17
N GLN A 25 -18.08 -6.00 4.62
CA GLN A 25 -18.43 -7.15 3.77
C GLN A 25 -19.91 -7.21 3.40
N ALA A 26 -20.82 -6.85 4.31
CA ALA A 26 -22.25 -6.78 4.03
C ALA A 26 -22.57 -5.68 3.00
N LEU A 27 -21.90 -4.54 3.09
CA LEU A 27 -22.04 -3.42 2.14
C LEU A 27 -21.42 -3.74 0.76
N LEU A 28 -20.41 -4.61 0.69
CA LEU A 28 -19.76 -4.98 -0.56
C LEU A 28 -20.60 -5.91 -1.46
N GLY A 29 -21.54 -6.67 -0.90
CA GLY A 29 -22.35 -7.63 -1.68
C GLY A 29 -21.50 -8.61 -2.50
N THR A 30 -21.98 -9.00 -3.68
CA THR A 30 -21.27 -9.86 -4.66
C THR A 30 -20.47 -9.08 -5.70
N LEU A 31 -20.05 -7.85 -5.38
CA LEU A 31 -19.22 -7.08 -6.30
C LEU A 31 -17.84 -7.73 -6.44
N PRO A 32 -17.30 -7.88 -7.67
CA PRO A 32 -15.94 -8.35 -7.86
C PRO A 32 -15.00 -7.39 -7.12
N LYS A 33 -14.11 -7.95 -6.30
CA LYS A 33 -13.06 -7.23 -5.60
C LYS A 33 -12.21 -6.47 -6.63
N MET A 34 -12.54 -5.21 -6.85
CA MET A 34 -11.86 -4.37 -7.84
C MET A 34 -10.44 -4.05 -7.39
N GLN A 35 -9.49 -4.07 -8.33
CA GLN A 35 -8.13 -3.54 -8.19
C GLN A 35 -8.10 -2.04 -7.79
N GLU A 36 -9.25 -1.34 -7.80
CA GLU A 36 -9.40 0.06 -7.41
C GLU A 36 -9.24 0.32 -5.90
N ALA A 37 -9.38 -0.72 -5.07
CA ALA A 37 -9.15 -0.62 -3.62
C ALA A 37 -7.71 -0.17 -3.28
N ASP A 38 -6.75 -0.37 -4.19
CA ASP A 38 -5.34 0.00 -4.01
C ASP A 38 -5.14 1.52 -4.01
N LEU A 39 -5.96 2.24 -4.79
CA LEU A 39 -5.88 3.70 -4.90
C LEU A 39 -6.33 4.39 -3.61
N ILE A 40 -7.29 3.82 -2.89
CA ILE A 40 -7.80 4.37 -1.63
C ILE A 40 -6.68 4.36 -0.57
N TRP A 41 -5.90 3.29 -0.48
CA TRP A 41 -4.81 3.19 0.49
C TRP A 41 -3.70 4.20 0.20
N ILE A 42 -3.32 4.35 -1.08
CA ILE A 42 -2.31 5.33 -1.49
C ILE A 42 -2.81 6.75 -1.21
N TRP A 43 -4.08 7.03 -1.49
CA TRP A 43 -4.69 8.35 -1.21
C TRP A 43 -4.74 8.65 0.29
N LEU A 44 -5.15 7.69 1.11
CA LEU A 44 -5.11 7.83 2.58
C LEU A 44 -3.69 8.04 3.09
N ALA A 45 -2.72 7.35 2.51
CA ALA A 45 -1.31 7.50 2.85
C ALA A 45 -0.79 8.89 2.47
N TYR A 46 -1.17 9.40 1.30
CA TYR A 46 -0.84 10.76 0.88
C TYR A 46 -1.40 11.82 1.83
N GLN A 47 -2.57 11.58 2.41
CA GLN A 47 -3.20 12.49 3.38
C GLN A 47 -2.75 12.27 4.84
N GLU A 48 -1.88 11.29 5.10
CA GLU A 48 -1.51 10.89 6.47
C GLU A 48 -2.69 10.42 7.33
N ARG A 49 -3.68 9.81 6.68
CA ARG A 49 -4.92 9.32 7.31
C ARG A 49 -5.00 7.81 7.41
N LEU A 50 -3.91 7.10 7.12
CA LEU A 50 -3.80 5.68 7.45
C LEU A 50 -3.90 5.46 8.95
N LEU A 51 -4.63 4.42 9.37
CA LEU A 51 -4.82 4.04 10.77
C LEU A 51 -3.58 3.33 11.33
N THR A 52 -2.45 4.03 11.37
CA THR A 52 -1.24 3.61 12.08
C THR A 52 -1.52 3.52 13.58
N LYS A 53 -0.71 2.77 14.33
CA LYS A 53 -0.88 2.66 15.79
C LYS A 53 -0.77 4.02 16.48
N GLU A 54 0.16 4.87 16.05
CA GLU A 54 0.24 6.27 16.49
C GLU A 54 -1.11 7.01 16.31
N ARG A 55 -1.74 6.85 15.14
CA ARG A 55 -3.04 7.49 14.86
C ARG A 55 -4.16 6.88 15.71
N LEU A 56 -4.14 5.58 15.97
CA LEU A 56 -5.13 4.92 16.85
C LEU A 56 -5.05 5.46 18.28
N ILE A 57 -3.83 5.62 18.82
CA ILE A 57 -3.62 6.24 20.15
C ILE A 57 -4.18 7.67 20.18
N ARG A 58 -3.88 8.48 19.17
CA ARG A 58 -4.42 9.85 19.07
C ARG A 58 -5.94 9.92 18.99
N LEU A 59 -6.59 8.85 18.52
CA LEU A 59 -8.05 8.72 18.47
C LEU A 59 -8.63 8.10 19.75
N ASN A 60 -7.81 7.88 20.79
CA ASN A 60 -8.17 7.19 22.03
C ASN A 60 -8.73 5.77 21.79
N ILE A 61 -8.26 5.10 20.73
CA ILE A 61 -8.61 3.70 20.46
C ILE A 61 -7.58 2.83 21.19
N PRO A 62 -8.00 1.93 22.10
CA PRO A 62 -7.08 1.10 22.86
C PRO A 62 -6.33 0.13 21.93
N ILE A 63 -5.02 0.01 22.14
CA ILE A 63 -4.14 -0.94 21.44
C ILE A 63 -3.19 -1.58 22.44
N ASP A 64 -2.80 -2.83 22.20
CA ASP A 64 -1.92 -3.57 23.13
C ASP A 64 -0.47 -3.07 23.09
N THR A 65 0.01 -2.63 21.93
CA THR A 65 1.38 -2.15 21.71
C THR A 65 1.43 -1.14 20.58
N ASN A 66 2.23 -0.08 20.75
CA ASN A 66 2.49 0.95 19.76
C ASN A 66 3.61 0.56 18.76
N GLN A 67 4.26 -0.58 18.94
CA GLN A 67 5.41 -1.01 18.15
C GLN A 67 5.03 -1.47 16.74
N CYS A 68 5.91 -1.25 15.77
CA CYS A 68 5.77 -1.68 14.39
C CYS A 68 5.76 -3.21 14.29
N CYS A 69 4.71 -3.77 13.69
CA CYS A 69 4.62 -5.22 13.51
C CYS A 69 5.46 -5.75 12.35
N LEU A 70 6.05 -4.87 11.52
CA LEU A 70 6.81 -5.26 10.33
C LEU A 70 8.31 -5.45 10.59
N CYS A 71 8.87 -4.79 11.61
CA CYS A 71 10.29 -4.89 11.95
C CYS A 71 10.50 -5.42 13.37
N GLU A 72 11.61 -6.11 13.58
CA GLU A 72 12.02 -6.68 14.87
C GLU A 72 12.63 -5.65 15.84
N LYS A 73 12.75 -4.39 15.42
CA LYS A 73 13.19 -3.30 16.29
C LYS A 73 11.94 -2.74 16.95
N ASP A 74 11.92 -2.69 18.27
CA ASP A 74 10.88 -2.09 19.13
C ASP A 74 10.69 -0.57 18.84
N GLN A 75 10.29 -0.24 17.62
CA GLN A 75 10.12 1.11 17.10
C GLN A 75 8.64 1.40 16.97
N GLU A 76 8.24 2.62 17.27
CA GLU A 76 6.83 3.02 17.20
C GLU A 76 6.32 3.02 15.75
N GLU A 77 5.11 2.50 15.55
CA GLU A 77 4.47 2.48 14.24
C GLU A 77 3.85 3.85 13.90
N THR A 78 4.68 4.69 13.29
CA THR A 78 4.25 5.92 12.61
C THR A 78 4.17 5.70 11.10
N GLN A 79 3.52 6.62 10.39
CA GLN A 79 3.53 6.55 8.92
C GLN A 79 4.95 6.77 8.36
N MET A 80 5.72 7.67 8.97
CA MET A 80 7.10 7.90 8.58
C MET A 80 7.92 6.62 8.75
N HIS A 81 7.76 5.94 9.89
CA HIS A 81 8.42 4.68 10.13
C HIS A 81 8.06 3.65 9.05
N LEU A 82 6.76 3.37 8.85
CA LEU A 82 6.29 2.35 7.89
C LEU A 82 6.80 2.57 6.46
N PHE A 83 6.87 3.83 5.99
CA PHE A 83 7.14 4.13 4.58
C PHE A 83 8.48 4.84 4.32
N ALA A 84 9.34 5.03 5.32
CA ALA A 84 10.67 5.63 5.11
C ALA A 84 11.77 4.91 5.88
N GLU A 85 11.54 4.58 7.14
CA GLU A 85 12.60 4.15 8.07
C GLU A 85 12.58 2.63 8.34
N CYS A 86 11.43 2.00 8.16
CA CYS A 86 11.25 0.58 8.49
C CYS A 86 12.21 -0.29 7.67
N ARG A 87 12.89 -1.21 8.36
CA ARG A 87 13.83 -2.15 7.73
C ARG A 87 13.18 -2.96 6.62
N TRP A 88 11.93 -3.39 6.83
CA TRP A 88 11.16 -4.16 5.85
C TRP A 88 11.01 -3.39 4.53
N ILE A 89 10.58 -2.12 4.57
CA ILE A 89 10.36 -1.36 3.33
C ILE A 89 11.68 -0.96 2.69
N ALA A 90 12.73 -0.74 3.49
CA ALA A 90 14.07 -0.44 3.01
C ALA A 90 14.66 -1.59 2.18
N GLU A 91 14.41 -2.84 2.58
CA GLU A 91 14.84 -4.03 1.85
C GLU A 91 14.13 -4.16 0.50
N VAL A 92 12.79 -4.07 0.51
CA VAL A 92 11.97 -4.09 -0.72
C VAL A 92 12.37 -2.96 -1.66
N ARG A 93 12.56 -1.75 -1.14
CA ARG A 93 13.04 -0.59 -1.89
C ARG A 93 14.38 -0.82 -2.55
N SER A 94 15.34 -1.40 -1.82
CA SER A 94 16.69 -1.64 -2.33
C SER A 94 16.66 -2.56 -3.54
N LYS A 95 15.94 -3.69 -3.42
CA LYS A 95 15.80 -4.68 -4.50
C LYS A 95 15.06 -4.10 -5.71
N LEU A 96 13.95 -3.39 -5.50
CA LEU A 96 13.20 -2.75 -6.59
C LEU A 96 13.99 -1.61 -7.25
N SER A 97 14.74 -0.82 -6.49
CA SER A 97 15.60 0.24 -7.04
C SER A 97 16.70 -0.34 -7.93
N SER A 98 17.34 -1.42 -7.48
CA SER A 98 18.35 -2.15 -8.26
C SER A 98 17.75 -2.72 -9.55
N TRP A 99 16.58 -3.36 -9.45
CA TRP A 99 15.86 -3.91 -10.59
C TRP A 99 15.51 -2.82 -11.61
N LEU A 100 14.91 -1.70 -11.18
CA LEU A 100 14.59 -0.57 -12.05
C LEU A 100 15.83 0.14 -12.62
N GLY A 101 16.97 0.06 -11.94
CA GLY A 101 18.13 0.91 -12.22
C GLY A 101 17.89 2.39 -11.85
N ILE A 102 16.97 2.64 -10.92
CA ILE A 102 16.59 3.99 -10.45
C ILE A 102 16.57 3.96 -8.93
N ALA A 103 17.35 4.85 -8.30
CA ALA A 103 17.39 4.97 -6.84
C ALA A 103 16.11 5.62 -6.30
N ILE A 104 15.19 4.82 -5.75
CA ILE A 104 13.95 5.33 -5.15
C ILE A 104 14.28 5.95 -3.77
N GLN A 105 13.92 7.23 -3.62
CA GLN A 105 13.99 7.93 -2.34
C GLN A 105 12.72 7.65 -1.55
N CYS A 106 12.85 7.32 -0.26
CA CYS A 106 11.71 7.15 0.64
C CYS A 106 11.88 8.09 1.84
N LYS A 107 11.17 9.21 1.80
CA LYS A 107 11.17 10.25 2.86
C LYS A 107 9.76 10.51 3.38
N GLY A 108 8.94 9.45 3.42
CA GLY A 108 7.50 9.52 3.61
C GLY A 108 6.73 9.57 2.29
N VAL A 109 5.44 9.26 2.35
CA VAL A 109 4.60 9.05 1.16
C VAL A 109 4.44 10.34 0.34
N TYR A 110 4.06 11.43 1.00
CA TYR A 110 3.92 12.74 0.35
C TYR A 110 5.23 13.21 -0.30
N SER A 111 6.32 13.24 0.47
CA SER A 111 7.63 13.72 0.02
C SER A 111 8.16 12.91 -1.17
N THR A 112 7.96 11.59 -1.15
CA THR A 112 8.37 10.70 -2.24
C THR A 112 7.59 11.01 -3.52
N LEU A 113 6.26 11.18 -3.43
CA LEU A 113 5.44 11.55 -4.59
C LEU A 113 5.80 12.93 -5.15
N GLN A 114 6.08 13.92 -4.28
CA GLN A 114 6.57 15.23 -4.71
C GLN A 114 7.93 15.14 -5.40
N TRP A 115 8.85 14.31 -4.90
CA TRP A 115 10.14 14.07 -5.53
C TRP A 115 10.00 13.46 -6.93
N ILE A 116 9.14 12.45 -7.10
CA ILE A 116 8.84 11.85 -8.41
C ILE A 116 8.28 12.92 -9.36
N LYS A 117 7.32 13.73 -8.90
CA LYS A 117 6.71 14.80 -9.68
C LYS A 117 7.74 15.81 -10.17
N ARG A 118 8.65 16.24 -9.28
CA ARG A 118 9.70 17.25 -9.54
C ARG A 118 10.92 16.72 -10.29
N SER A 119 11.05 15.40 -10.45
CA SER A 119 12.16 14.79 -11.17
C SER A 119 12.23 15.26 -12.64
N ARG A 120 13.44 15.30 -13.21
CA ARG A 120 13.69 15.61 -14.64
C ARG A 120 13.45 14.40 -15.56
N TRP A 121 12.80 13.36 -15.05
CA TRP A 121 12.53 12.15 -15.82
C TRP A 121 11.44 12.35 -16.87
N LYS A 122 11.43 11.49 -17.88
CA LYS A 122 10.34 11.43 -18.86
C LYS A 122 9.04 10.99 -18.16
N GLN A 123 7.91 11.44 -18.68
CA GLN A 123 6.60 11.16 -18.09
C GLN A 123 6.36 9.66 -17.83
N PHE A 124 6.74 8.80 -18.79
CA PHE A 124 6.61 7.36 -18.63
C PHE A 124 7.49 6.77 -17.50
N GLN A 125 8.70 7.31 -17.30
CA GLN A 125 9.55 6.92 -16.18
C GLN A 125 8.94 7.35 -14.84
N LYS A 126 8.37 8.57 -14.77
CA LYS A 126 7.65 9.04 -13.57
C LYS A 126 6.48 8.12 -13.24
N GLU A 127 5.71 7.70 -14.25
CA GLU A 127 4.58 6.78 -14.09
C GLU A 127 5.03 5.40 -13.59
N ILE A 128 6.12 4.84 -14.12
CA ILE A 128 6.67 3.56 -13.64
C ILE A 128 7.13 3.68 -12.19
N VAL A 129 7.93 4.70 -11.86
CA VAL A 129 8.46 4.87 -10.49
C VAL A 129 7.32 5.16 -9.50
N ALA A 130 6.32 5.96 -9.90
CA ALA A 130 5.13 6.18 -9.09
C ALA A 130 4.30 4.91 -8.91
N SER A 131 4.19 4.06 -9.93
CA SER A 131 3.49 2.78 -9.84
C SER A 131 4.21 1.82 -8.89
N VAL A 132 5.54 1.73 -9.00
CA VAL A 132 6.36 0.91 -8.08
C VAL A 132 6.22 1.40 -6.65
N TRP A 133 6.31 2.73 -6.44
CA TRP A 133 6.13 3.31 -5.11
C TRP A 133 4.73 3.06 -4.54
N GLY A 134 3.70 3.24 -5.36
CA GLY A 134 2.31 2.95 -4.99
C GLY A 134 2.12 1.49 -4.58
N ALA A 135 2.68 0.56 -5.36
CA ALA A 135 2.65 -0.87 -5.04
C ALA A 135 3.40 -1.18 -3.74
N MET A 136 4.57 -0.57 -3.50
CA MET A 136 5.27 -0.71 -2.22
C MET A 136 4.39 -0.26 -1.04
N VAL A 137 3.77 0.92 -1.12
CA VAL A 137 2.86 1.43 -0.08
C VAL A 137 1.71 0.46 0.17
N TYR A 138 1.07 0.00 -0.92
CA TYR A 138 -0.04 -0.93 -0.86
C TYR A 138 0.35 -2.25 -0.18
N TYR A 139 1.40 -2.92 -0.65
CA TYR A 139 1.83 -4.21 -0.10
C TYR A 139 2.31 -4.08 1.34
N THR A 140 3.03 -3.01 1.69
CA THR A 140 3.40 -2.72 3.09
C THR A 140 2.16 -2.66 3.98
N TRP A 141 1.13 -1.93 3.53
CA TRP A 141 -0.11 -1.77 4.28
C TRP A 141 -0.90 -3.08 4.40
N GLN A 142 -1.00 -3.87 3.32
CA GLN A 142 -1.66 -5.18 3.34
C GLN A 142 -0.94 -6.15 4.28
N LEU A 143 0.39 -6.17 4.28
CA LEU A 143 1.17 -7.02 5.18
C LEU A 143 1.00 -6.61 6.63
N ARG A 144 1.04 -5.31 6.92
CA ARG A 144 0.77 -4.77 8.26
C ARG A 144 -0.60 -5.23 8.76
N LYS A 145 -1.64 -5.08 7.93
CA LYS A 145 -2.99 -5.59 8.22
C LYS A 145 -3.00 -7.10 8.45
N SER A 146 -2.31 -7.86 7.61
CA SER A 146 -2.27 -9.32 7.72
C SER A 146 -1.55 -9.80 8.99
N ARG A 147 -0.45 -9.14 9.39
CA ARG A 147 0.26 -9.47 10.63
C ARG A 147 -0.60 -9.18 11.86
N ILE A 148 -1.34 -8.07 11.86
CA ILE A 148 -2.22 -7.71 12.98
C ILE A 148 -3.41 -8.66 13.10
N PHE A 149 -4.10 -8.99 12.01
CA PHE A 149 -5.39 -9.69 12.08
C PHE A 149 -5.32 -11.19 11.75
N LYS A 150 -4.25 -11.65 11.11
CA LYS A 150 -4.10 -13.05 10.65
C LYS A 150 -2.82 -13.71 11.16
N HIS A 151 -1.98 -12.98 11.90
CA HIS A 151 -0.67 -13.43 12.38
C HIS A 151 0.20 -14.08 11.30
N SER A 152 0.01 -13.70 10.04
CA SER A 152 0.75 -14.27 8.92
C SER A 152 1.93 -13.39 8.54
N SER A 153 3.08 -14.01 8.29
CA SER A 153 4.25 -13.35 7.74
C SER A 153 4.41 -13.73 6.27
N VAL A 154 4.71 -12.74 5.44
CA VAL A 154 5.07 -12.95 4.04
C VAL A 154 6.49 -12.45 3.86
N GLN A 155 7.29 -13.25 3.16
CA GLN A 155 8.67 -12.92 2.88
C GLN A 155 8.77 -11.71 1.92
N PRO A 156 9.72 -10.78 2.13
CA PRO A 156 9.93 -9.64 1.24
C PRO A 156 10.06 -10.02 -0.24
N GLU A 157 10.70 -11.16 -0.53
CA GLU A 157 10.92 -11.71 -1.87
C GLU A 157 9.61 -11.94 -2.64
N TYR A 158 8.58 -12.42 -1.94
CA TYR A 158 7.27 -12.63 -2.55
C TYR A 158 6.68 -11.29 -3.01
N VAL A 159 6.71 -10.27 -2.15
CA VAL A 159 6.20 -8.93 -2.48
C VAL A 159 6.99 -8.31 -3.63
N ILE A 160 8.32 -8.42 -3.61
CA ILE A 160 9.16 -7.93 -4.70
C ILE A 160 8.75 -8.58 -6.02
N THR A 161 8.57 -9.91 -6.03
CA THR A 161 8.17 -10.66 -7.23
C THR A 161 6.79 -10.23 -7.73
N GLN A 162 5.81 -10.02 -6.84
CA GLN A 162 4.49 -9.54 -7.24
C GLN A 162 4.56 -8.13 -7.85
N ILE A 163 5.27 -7.20 -7.21
CA ILE A 163 5.44 -5.84 -7.73
C ILE A 163 6.14 -5.88 -9.10
N GLN A 164 7.20 -6.68 -9.26
CA GLN A 164 7.88 -6.82 -10.54
C GLN A 164 6.95 -7.35 -11.64
N LYS A 165 6.13 -8.35 -11.33
CA LYS A 165 5.16 -8.93 -12.25
C LYS A 165 4.12 -7.89 -12.68
N GLU A 166 3.48 -7.21 -11.73
CA GLU A 166 2.48 -6.17 -12.02
C GLU A 166 3.03 -5.04 -12.89
N ILE A 167 4.26 -4.59 -12.59
CA ILE A 167 4.91 -3.51 -13.34
C ILE A 167 5.29 -3.99 -14.74
N ARG A 168 5.79 -5.22 -14.91
CA ARG A 168 6.07 -5.81 -16.23
C ARG A 168 4.82 -5.88 -17.09
N GLU A 169 3.72 -6.40 -16.55
CA GLU A 169 2.43 -6.49 -17.24
C GLU A 169 1.96 -5.10 -17.67
N ARG A 170 2.06 -4.10 -16.78
CA ARG A 170 1.68 -2.71 -17.10
C ARG A 170 2.58 -2.09 -18.17
N VAL A 171 3.89 -2.33 -18.12
CA VAL A 171 4.84 -1.82 -19.12
C VAL A 171 4.59 -2.47 -20.48
N TYR A 172 4.38 -3.79 -20.51
CA TYR A 172 4.04 -4.53 -21.73
C TYR A 172 2.78 -3.97 -22.40
N MET A 173 1.72 -3.71 -21.62
CA MET A 173 0.48 -3.10 -22.12
C MET A 173 0.68 -1.69 -22.71
N LEU A 174 1.69 -0.94 -22.23
CA LEU A 174 1.94 0.45 -22.62
C LEU A 174 3.10 0.61 -23.62
N GLN A 175 3.79 -0.47 -23.98
CA GLN A 175 5.06 -0.41 -24.71
C GLN A 175 4.97 0.23 -26.10
N SER A 176 3.81 0.13 -26.75
CA SER A 176 3.54 0.71 -28.08
C SER A 176 3.24 2.22 -28.05
N THR A 177 3.02 2.80 -26.87
CA THR A 177 2.67 4.23 -26.77
C THR A 177 3.86 5.13 -27.12
N LYS A 178 3.61 6.29 -27.75
CA LYS A 178 4.67 7.27 -28.11
C LYS A 178 5.55 7.65 -26.91
N ARG A 179 4.97 7.75 -25.70
CA ARG A 179 5.69 8.05 -24.45
C ARG A 179 6.60 6.90 -24.00
N ALA A 180 6.18 5.66 -24.19
CA ALA A 180 6.96 4.47 -23.85
C ALA A 180 8.12 4.24 -24.84
N LEU A 181 7.89 4.47 -26.14
CA LEU A 181 8.94 4.38 -27.17
C LEU A 181 10.12 5.34 -26.90
N ARG A 182 9.87 6.50 -26.30
CA ARG A 182 10.95 7.43 -25.86
C ARG A 182 11.77 6.89 -24.69
N CYS A 183 11.38 5.78 -24.08
CA CYS A 183 11.98 5.18 -22.90
C CYS A 183 12.41 3.71 -23.13
N GLN A 184 12.72 3.32 -24.37
CA GLN A 184 13.07 1.93 -24.72
C GLN A 184 14.17 1.31 -23.84
N ARG A 185 15.21 2.07 -23.45
CA ARG A 185 16.25 1.55 -22.54
C ARG A 185 15.69 1.08 -21.19
N LEU A 186 14.67 1.77 -20.66
CA LEU A 186 14.01 1.35 -19.43
C LEU A 186 13.15 0.12 -19.69
N ILE A 187 12.39 0.08 -20.79
CA ILE A 187 11.54 -1.07 -21.13
C ILE A 187 12.37 -2.34 -21.29
N LEU A 188 13.47 -2.28 -22.04
CA LEU A 188 14.39 -3.40 -22.25
C LEU A 188 15.04 -3.91 -20.96
N ARG A 189 15.13 -3.08 -19.92
CA ARG A 189 15.63 -3.51 -18.61
C ARG A 189 14.56 -4.23 -17.79
N LEU A 190 13.30 -3.85 -17.96
CA LEU A 190 12.19 -4.37 -17.15
C LEU A 190 11.63 -5.67 -17.70
N MET A 191 11.69 -5.86 -19.02
CA MET A 191 11.36 -7.11 -19.71
C MET A 191 12.46 -8.15 -19.44
#